data_AF-G4D5K3-F1
#
_entry.id   AF-G4D5K3-F1
#
_cell.length_a   1.000
_cell.length_b   1.000
_cell.length_c   1.000
_cell.angle_alpha   90.00
_cell.angle_beta   90.00
_cell.angle_gamma   90.00
#
_symmetry.space_group_name_H-M   'P 1'
#
loop_
_entity.id
_entity.type
_entity.pdbx_description
1 polymer ?
#
loop_
_entity_poly.entity_id
_entity_poly.type
_entity_poly.pdbx_seq_one_letter_code
_entity_poly.pdbx_strand_id
1 'polypeptide(L)'
;MNFYFIHKLPLTTISQFDIIISRGGDYMSKNFLLNINTGEIHNLSKQTPQCQINEIKNYELFDTYEECMIEAIFKYEISKPNGCHYCLPALDVE
;
A
#
# COMPACT_ATOMS: atom_id res chain seq x y z
N MET A 1 -24.49 -5.35 -17.11
CA MET A 1 -24.17 -3.95 -16.80
C MET A 1 -24.48 -3.74 -15.33
N ASN A 2 -23.46 -3.71 -14.47
CA ASN A 2 -23.67 -3.45 -13.05
C ASN A 2 -22.73 -2.32 -12.63
N PHE A 3 -23.35 -1.16 -12.46
CA PHE A 3 -22.80 -0.01 -11.78
C PHE A 3 -22.89 -0.27 -10.27
N TYR A 4 -21.80 -0.08 -9.53
CA TYR A 4 -21.92 0.07 -8.08
C TYR A 4 -21.17 1.30 -7.61
N PHE A 5 -21.96 2.16 -7.00
CA PHE A 5 -21.63 3.42 -6.37
C PHE A 5 -20.73 3.20 -5.15
N ILE A 6 -19.70 4.03 -5.02
CA ILE A 6 -18.96 4.22 -3.78
C ILE A 6 -19.91 4.89 -2.79
N HIS A 7 -20.67 4.10 -2.03
CA HIS A 7 -21.30 4.62 -0.82
C HIS A 7 -20.18 4.93 0.17
N LYS A 8 -19.98 6.23 0.43
CA LYS A 8 -19.34 6.73 1.66
C LYS A 8 -20.06 6.06 2.85
N LEU A 9 -19.46 5.01 3.39
CA LEU A 9 -19.90 4.45 4.66
C LEU A 9 -19.48 5.41 5.78
N PRO A 10 -20.33 5.63 6.80
CA PRO A 10 -20.04 6.54 7.90
C PRO A 10 -18.82 6.06 8.69
N LEU A 11 -17.86 6.97 8.87
CA LEU A 11 -16.62 6.81 9.62
C LEU A 11 -16.91 6.68 11.13
N THR A 12 -17.32 5.51 11.63
CA THR A 12 -17.35 5.31 13.10
C THR A 12 -17.03 3.91 13.64
N THR A 13 -17.00 2.84 12.86
CA THR A 13 -16.73 1.48 13.42
C THR A 13 -16.22 0.51 12.37
N ILE A 14 -15.28 0.94 11.52
CA ILE A 14 -14.43 -0.01 10.81
C ILE A 14 -13.08 0.18 11.46
N SER A 15 -12.66 -0.85 12.19
CA SER A 15 -11.32 -0.88 12.76
C SER A 15 -10.36 -0.55 11.63
N GLN A 16 -9.44 0.37 11.86
CA GLN A 16 -8.38 0.73 10.91
C GLN A 16 -7.53 -0.49 10.46
N PHE A 17 -7.76 -1.65 11.09
CA PHE A 17 -7.20 -2.96 10.76
C PHE A 17 -7.98 -3.72 9.67
N ASP A 18 -9.19 -3.31 9.31
CA ASP A 18 -10.01 -3.96 8.28
C ASP A 18 -9.74 -3.40 6.86
N ILE A 19 -8.48 -3.11 6.54
CA ILE A 19 -8.02 -3.33 5.15
C ILE A 19 -7.90 -4.86 4.95
N ILE A 20 -8.96 -5.59 5.32
CA ILE A 20 -9.17 -6.97 4.94
C ILE A 20 -9.83 -6.87 3.58
N ILE A 21 -8.98 -7.06 2.57
CA ILE A 21 -9.30 -7.43 1.20
C ILE A 21 -10.48 -8.42 1.23
N SER A 22 -11.69 -7.91 1.09
CA SER A 22 -12.90 -8.70 1.06
C SER A 22 -13.80 -8.13 -0.02
N ARG A 23 -13.73 -8.73 -1.20
CA ARG A 23 -14.86 -8.91 -2.13
C ARG A 23 -14.45 -9.86 -3.24
N GLY A 24 -15.22 -10.94 -3.34
CA GLY A 24 -14.88 -12.14 -4.09
C GLY A 24 -14.94 -11.99 -5.60
N GLY A 25 -14.44 -13.04 -6.25
CA GLY A 25 -14.63 -13.29 -7.68
C GLY A 25 -13.57 -12.60 -8.53
N ASP A 26 -12.40 -13.24 -8.60
CA ASP A 26 -11.26 -12.91 -9.48
C ASP A 26 -10.56 -11.54 -9.30
N TYR A 27 -9.27 -11.53 -9.63
CA TYR A 27 -8.39 -10.37 -9.89
C TYR A 27 -7.61 -9.75 -8.70
N MET A 28 -6.38 -10.28 -8.55
CA MET A 28 -5.13 -9.65 -8.05
C MET A 28 -5.25 -8.77 -6.79
N SER A 29 -5.03 -9.41 -5.64
CA SER A 29 -4.80 -8.70 -4.37
C SER A 29 -3.49 -7.93 -4.46
N LYS A 30 -3.59 -6.60 -4.55
CA LYS A 30 -2.43 -5.72 -4.38
C LYS A 30 -1.86 -5.95 -2.98
N ASN A 31 -0.57 -6.26 -2.90
CA ASN A 31 0.12 -6.64 -1.66
C ASN A 31 1.08 -5.56 -1.16
N PHE A 32 1.41 -4.60 -2.02
CA PHE A 32 2.39 -3.56 -1.72
C PHE A 32 1.77 -2.18 -1.88
N LEU A 33 2.24 -1.25 -1.05
CA LEU A 33 1.86 0.15 -1.05
C LEU A 33 3.13 1.00 -1.17
N LEU A 34 3.21 1.85 -2.18
CA LEU A 34 4.28 2.84 -2.33
C LEU A 34 3.83 4.16 -1.71
N ASN A 35 4.56 4.68 -0.73
CA ASN A 35 4.42 6.05 -0.29
C ASN A 35 5.10 6.98 -1.30
N ILE A 36 4.32 7.68 -2.10
CA ILE A 36 4.84 8.52 -3.19
C ILE A 36 5.66 9.70 -2.65
N ASN A 37 5.36 10.16 -1.43
CA ASN A 37 6.06 11.31 -0.86
C ASN A 37 7.46 10.97 -0.35
N THR A 38 7.68 9.72 0.10
CA THR A 38 8.96 9.31 0.72
C THR A 38 9.73 8.30 -0.12
N GLY A 39 9.06 7.56 -1.00
CA GLY A 39 9.64 6.40 -1.68
C GLY A 39 9.62 5.11 -0.87
N GLU A 40 9.05 5.15 0.33
CA GLU A 40 9.00 4.00 1.22
C GLU A 40 7.91 3.01 0.76
N ILE A 41 8.29 1.75 0.60
CA ILE A 41 7.42 0.67 0.14
C ILE A 41 7.00 -0.17 1.33
N HIS A 42 5.69 -0.42 1.44
CA HIS A 42 5.06 -1.16 2.51
C HIS A 42 4.48 -2.47 2.00
N ASN A 43 4.53 -3.53 2.83
CA ASN A 43 3.88 -4.80 2.55
C ASN A 43 2.62 -4.93 3.41
N LEU A 44 1.45 -4.93 2.75
CA LEU A 44 0.14 -4.98 3.41
C LEU A 44 -0.08 -6.28 4.21
N SER A 45 0.54 -7.38 3.78
CA SER A 45 0.45 -8.67 4.51
C SER A 45 1.33 -8.74 5.75
N LYS A 46 2.33 -7.86 5.86
CA LYS A 46 3.31 -7.81 6.96
C LYS A 46 3.25 -6.50 7.75
N GLN A 47 2.13 -5.78 7.66
CA GLN A 47 1.96 -4.51 8.34
C GLN A 47 2.00 -4.66 9.86
N THR A 48 2.59 -3.68 10.53
CA THR A 48 2.60 -3.57 11.98
C THR A 48 2.08 -2.18 12.37
N PRO A 49 1.56 -1.96 13.59
CA PRO A 49 1.15 -0.62 14.01
C PRO A 49 2.27 0.43 13.90
N GLN A 50 3.53 0.00 13.99
CA GLN A 50 4.72 0.86 13.93
C GLN A 50 4.99 1.41 12.52
N CYS A 51 4.55 0.73 11.45
CA CYS A 51 4.73 1.23 10.08
C CYS A 51 3.83 2.43 9.74
N GLN A 52 2.85 2.75 10.59
CA GLN A 52 1.95 3.90 10.45
C GLN A 52 1.33 4.03 9.04
N ILE A 53 1.11 2.91 8.35
CA ILE A 53 0.65 2.88 6.95
C ILE A 53 -0.66 3.66 6.75
N ASN A 54 -1.49 3.72 7.78
CA ASN A 54 -2.76 4.44 7.76
C ASN A 54 -2.62 5.97 7.77
N GLU A 55 -1.44 6.50 8.09
CA GLU A 55 -1.14 7.93 8.06
C GLU A 55 -0.67 8.39 6.67
N ILE A 56 -0.36 7.44 5.77
CA ILE A 56 0.10 7.72 4.41
C ILE A 56 -1.10 8.19 3.57
N LYS A 57 -1.00 9.44 3.08
CA LYS A 57 -2.09 10.09 2.32
C LYS A 57 -1.92 10.00 0.80
N ASN A 58 -0.69 9.86 0.33
CA ASN A 58 -0.37 9.82 -1.09
C ASN A 58 0.34 8.52 -1.41
N TYR A 59 -0.41 7.55 -1.93
CA TYR A 59 0.11 6.21 -2.18
C TYR A 59 -0.48 5.57 -3.42
N GLU A 60 0.25 4.60 -3.96
CA GLU A 60 -0.24 3.67 -4.98
C GLU A 60 -0.07 2.22 -4.52
N LEU A 61 -0.93 1.34 -5.02
CA LEU A 61 -0.98 -0.08 -4.66
C LEU A 61 -0.50 -0.95 -5.83
N PHE A 62 0.28 -1.98 -5.51
CA PHE A 62 0.92 -2.86 -6.49
C PHE A 62 0.84 -4.33 -6.09
N ASP A 63 0.95 -5.23 -7.08
CA ASP A 63 0.87 -6.68 -6.83
C ASP A 63 2.20 -7.20 -6.32
N THR A 64 3.30 -6.66 -6.85
CA THR A 64 4.67 -7.06 -6.55
C THR A 64 5.53 -5.89 -6.07
N TYR A 65 6.61 -6.21 -5.36
CA TYR A 65 7.57 -5.19 -4.89
C TYR A 65 8.34 -4.57 -6.07
N GLU A 66 8.65 -5.37 -7.08
CA GLU A 66 9.38 -4.94 -8.27
C GLU A 66 8.60 -3.88 -9.06
N GLU A 67 7.28 -4.03 -9.18
CA GLU A 67 6.41 -3.00 -9.77
C GLU A 67 6.48 -1.69 -8.98
N CYS A 68 6.41 -1.73 -7.64
CA CYS A 68 6.59 -0.53 -6.81
C CYS A 68 7.91 0.16 -7.09
N MET A 69 9.00 -0.60 -7.17
CA MET A 69 10.35 -0.06 -7.39
C MET A 69 10.46 0.60 -8.76
N ILE A 70 9.94 -0.04 -9.81
CA ILE A 70 9.94 0.51 -11.17
C ILE A 70 9.14 1.81 -11.22
N GLU A 71 7.93 1.82 -10.67
CA GLU A 71 7.06 3.00 -10.69
C GLU A 71 7.63 4.14 -9.83
N ALA A 72 8.19 3.82 -8.66
CA ALA A 72 8.88 4.80 -7.82
C ALA A 72 10.00 5.52 -8.59
N ILE A 73 10.84 4.78 -9.32
CA ILE A 73 11.98 5.34 -10.03
C ILE A 73 11.54 6.09 -11.29
N PHE A 74 10.70 5.46 -12.13
CA PHE A 74 10.44 5.97 -13.48
C PHE A 74 9.26 6.95 -13.56
N LYS A 75 8.22 6.78 -12.74
CA LYS A 75 7.03 7.64 -12.75
C LYS A 75 7.14 8.74 -11.71
N TYR A 76 7.66 8.43 -10.53
CA TYR A 76 7.76 9.38 -9.42
C TYR A 76 9.15 9.98 -9.22
N GLU A 77 10.13 9.59 -10.04
CA GLU A 77 11.50 10.11 -10.01
C GLU A 77 12.18 9.99 -8.64
N ILE A 78 11.80 8.96 -7.87
CA ILE A 78 12.36 8.68 -6.55
C ILE A 78 13.72 8.01 -6.74
N SER A 79 14.77 8.69 -6.30
CA SER A 79 16.16 8.24 -6.51
C SER A 79 16.56 6.99 -5.72
N LYS A 80 15.94 6.78 -4.55
CA LYS A 80 16.24 5.66 -3.65
C LYS A 80 14.96 5.18 -2.95
N PRO A 81 14.02 4.54 -3.64
CA PRO A 81 12.94 3.85 -2.97
C PRO A 81 13.50 2.72 -2.11
N ASN A 82 12.93 2.54 -0.92
CA ASN A 82 13.37 1.56 0.06
C ASN A 82 12.16 0.84 0.67
N GLY A 83 12.40 -0.33 1.25
CA GLY A 83 11.39 -1.01 2.05
C GLY A 83 11.22 -0.33 3.40
N CYS A 84 9.98 -0.29 3.89
CA CYS A 84 9.71 0.17 5.25
C CYS A 84 10.40 -0.75 6.26
N HIS A 85 11.13 -0.15 7.21
CA HIS A 85 11.86 -0.84 8.28
C HIS A 85 11.03 -1.91 9.01
N TYR A 86 9.75 -1.64 9.23
CA TYR A 86 8.91 -2.50 10.07
C TYR A 86 8.27 -3.67 9.31
N CYS A 87 7.89 -3.48 8.04
CA CYS A 87 7.21 -4.53 7.27
C CYS A 87 8.12 -5.21 6.24
N LEU A 88 9.21 -4.55 5.83
CA LEU A 88 10.22 -5.01 4.88
C LEU A 88 11.66 -4.72 5.40
N PRO A 89 12.05 -5.16 6.61
CA PRO A 89 13.36 -4.86 7.19
C PRO A 89 14.55 -5.32 6.33
N ALA A 90 14.37 -6.37 5.51
CA ALA A 90 15.43 -6.87 4.62
C ALA A 90 15.65 -5.98 3.39
N LEU A 91 14.74 -5.06 3.09
CA LEU A 91 14.77 -4.16 1.94
C LEU A 91 14.90 -2.69 2.38
N ASP A 92 15.08 -2.45 3.67
CA ASP A 92 15.40 -1.14 4.23
C ASP A 92 16.91 -0.90 4.05
N VAL A 93 17.25 -0.23 2.95
CA VAL A 93 18.63 0.11 2.57
C VAL A 93 18.76 1.65 2.56
N GLU A 94 19.61 2.18 3.46
CA GLU A 94 19.98 3.60 3.54
C GLU A 94 20.88 4.07 2.36
#